data_AF-A0A957YW30-F1
#
_entry.id   AF-A0A957YW30-F1
#
_cell.length_a   1.000
_cell.length_b   1.000
_cell.length_c   1.000
_cell.angle_alpha   90.00
_cell.angle_beta   90.00
_cell.angle_gamma   90.00
#
_symmetry.space_group_name_H-M   'P 1'
#
loop_
_entity.id
_entity.type
_entity.pdbx_description
1 polymer ?
#
loop_
_entity_poly.entity_id
_entity_poly.type
_entity_poly.pdbx_seq_one_letter_code
_entity_poly.pdbx_strand_id
1 'polypeptide(L)'
;MNQLTINADLGTHTISRHIYGHFAEHLGRCIYGGIYVGEDSTIPNTNGMRNDVVEALRNLNIPNLRWPGGCFADEYHWMDGIGDKAARPTMINTHWGGVTEDNSFGTHEFFELCNQLGCEPYICGNVGSGTVQEM
;
A
#
# COMPACT_ATOMS: atom_id res chain seq x y z
N MET A 1 -35.67 1.80 -27.75
CA MET A 1 -34.39 2.01 -28.46
C MET A 1 -33.65 3.06 -27.66
N ASN A 2 -32.43 2.78 -27.18
CA ASN A 2 -31.71 3.73 -26.35
C ASN A 2 -30.84 4.62 -27.26
N GLN A 3 -30.88 5.93 -27.03
CA GLN A 3 -30.11 6.93 -27.77
C GLN A 3 -29.22 7.72 -26.80
N LEU A 4 -27.96 7.95 -27.18
CA LEU A 4 -26.98 8.75 -26.45
C LEU A 4 -26.39 9.82 -27.37
N THR A 5 -26.26 11.04 -26.88
CA THR A 5 -25.59 12.17 -27.56
C THR A 5 -24.39 12.62 -26.74
N ILE A 6 -23.22 12.75 -27.37
CA ILE A 6 -21.97 13.19 -26.73
C ILE A 6 -21.54 14.52 -27.36
N ASN A 7 -21.40 15.56 -26.53
CA ASN A 7 -20.96 16.89 -26.94
C ASN A 7 -19.50 17.10 -26.51
N ALA A 8 -18.56 16.96 -27.45
CA ALA A 8 -17.12 17.04 -27.15
C ALA A 8 -16.61 18.48 -26.91
N ASP A 9 -17.44 19.49 -27.20
CA ASP A 9 -17.16 20.92 -27.09
C ASP A 9 -17.57 21.55 -25.74
N LEU A 10 -18.23 20.77 -24.86
CA LEU A 10 -18.74 21.25 -23.57
C LEU A 10 -17.87 20.85 -22.36
N GLY A 11 -16.70 20.25 -22.58
CA GLY A 11 -15.83 19.78 -21.50
C GLY A 11 -15.14 20.92 -20.73
N THR A 12 -15.46 21.08 -19.44
CA THR A 12 -14.86 22.13 -18.56
C THR A 12 -14.13 21.57 -17.33
N HIS A 13 -14.24 20.27 -17.07
CA HIS A 13 -13.70 19.62 -15.88
C HIS A 13 -12.63 18.61 -16.23
N THR A 14 -11.61 18.50 -15.37
CA THR A 14 -10.60 17.44 -15.45
C THR A 14 -11.02 16.28 -14.57
N ILE A 15 -11.08 15.07 -15.13
CA ILE A 15 -11.18 13.84 -14.34
C ILE A 15 -9.83 13.61 -13.69
N SER A 16 -9.74 13.86 -12.38
CA SER A 16 -8.49 13.67 -11.64
C SER A 16 -8.00 12.24 -11.77
N ARG A 17 -6.70 12.07 -12.06
CA ARG A 17 -6.08 10.73 -12.12
C ARG A 17 -6.28 9.96 -10.82
N HIS A 18 -6.30 10.65 -9.68
CA HIS A 18 -6.42 10.05 -8.34
C HIS A 18 -7.77 9.38 -8.07
N ILE A 19 -8.78 9.56 -8.94
CA ILE A 19 -10.01 8.74 -8.92
C ILE A 19 -9.69 7.26 -9.14
N TYR A 20 -8.59 6.95 -9.85
CA TYR A 20 -8.08 5.60 -10.08
C TYR A 20 -7.04 5.18 -9.03
N GLY A 21 -7.11 5.74 -7.82
CA GLY A 21 -6.23 5.39 -6.70
C GLY A 21 -6.40 3.95 -6.24
N HIS A 22 -5.34 3.38 -5.68
CA HIS A 22 -5.32 2.02 -5.15
C HIS A 22 -5.16 1.99 -3.63
N PHE A 23 -5.49 0.85 -3.03
CA PHE A 23 -5.45 0.64 -1.60
C PHE A 23 -4.84 -0.73 -1.29
N ALA A 24 -3.82 -0.76 -0.40
CA ALA A 24 -3.18 -1.97 0.11
C ALA A 24 -3.14 -1.93 1.64
N GLU A 25 -3.82 -2.88 2.27
CA GLU A 25 -3.83 -3.06 3.73
C GLU A 25 -2.93 -4.23 4.13
N HIS A 26 -2.34 -4.17 5.32
CA HIS A 26 -1.82 -5.36 6.00
C HIS A 26 -2.97 -6.33 6.32
N LEU A 27 -3.38 -7.10 5.30
CA LEU A 27 -4.55 -7.97 5.34
C LEU A 27 -4.29 -9.21 4.50
N GLY A 28 -4.29 -10.37 5.16
CA GLY A 28 -4.13 -11.67 4.52
C GLY A 28 -2.84 -11.73 3.68
N ARG A 29 -2.99 -11.83 2.35
CA ARG A 29 -1.86 -11.88 1.41
C ARG A 29 -1.76 -10.64 0.52
N CYS A 30 -2.38 -9.53 0.89
CA CYS A 30 -2.28 -8.29 0.12
C CYS A 30 -0.82 -7.78 0.10
N ILE A 31 -0.22 -7.59 1.27
CA ILE A 31 1.20 -7.23 1.41
C ILE A 31 2.07 -8.47 1.24
N TYR A 32 2.01 -9.42 2.17
CA TYR A 32 2.88 -10.60 2.16
C TYR A 32 2.47 -11.63 1.11
N GLY A 33 3.39 -11.94 0.21
CA GLY A 33 3.18 -12.81 -0.96
C GLY A 33 2.48 -12.12 -2.14
N GLY A 34 1.60 -11.15 -1.86
CA GLY A 34 0.91 -10.36 -2.89
C GLY A 34 1.79 -9.27 -3.49
N ILE A 35 2.56 -8.57 -2.67
CA ILE A 35 3.49 -7.52 -3.11
C ILE A 35 4.90 -7.82 -2.61
N TYR A 36 5.06 -8.00 -1.31
CA TYR A 36 6.34 -8.24 -0.66
C TYR A 36 6.57 -9.73 -0.45
N VAL A 37 7.68 -10.23 -1.01
CA VAL A 37 8.11 -11.63 -0.92
C VAL A 37 9.42 -11.80 -0.15
N GLY A 38 10.08 -10.71 0.22
CA GLY A 38 11.41 -10.70 0.85
C GLY A 38 12.53 -10.77 -0.19
N GLU A 39 13.69 -10.20 0.16
CA GLU A 39 14.85 -10.08 -0.75
C GLU A 39 15.43 -11.45 -1.13
N ASP A 40 15.46 -12.39 -0.18
CA ASP A 40 15.98 -13.75 -0.38
C ASP A 40 14.98 -14.72 -1.02
N SER A 41 13.83 -14.23 -1.48
CA SER A 41 12.80 -15.06 -2.11
C SER A 41 13.27 -15.67 -3.43
N THR A 42 12.85 -16.90 -3.71
CA THR A 42 13.02 -17.51 -5.04
C THR A 42 12.12 -16.89 -6.11
N ILE A 43 11.10 -16.12 -5.69
CA ILE A 43 10.26 -15.34 -6.60
C ILE A 43 11.08 -14.14 -7.09
N PRO A 44 11.20 -13.90 -8.42
CA PRO A 44 11.91 -12.74 -8.95
C PRO A 44 11.39 -11.43 -8.37
N ASN A 45 12.28 -10.69 -7.70
CA ASN A 45 11.93 -9.50 -6.95
C ASN A 45 13.01 -8.41 -7.07
N THR A 46 12.62 -7.17 -6.76
CA THR A 46 13.52 -6.02 -6.61
C THR A 46 13.28 -5.44 -5.22
N ASN A 47 14.31 -5.46 -4.37
CA ASN A 47 14.22 -5.02 -2.96
C ASN A 47 13.08 -5.70 -2.17
N GLY A 48 12.79 -6.97 -2.49
CA GLY A 48 11.74 -7.76 -1.86
C GLY A 48 10.34 -7.61 -2.47
N MET A 49 10.12 -6.67 -3.40
CA MET A 49 8.85 -6.55 -4.14
C MET A 49 8.86 -7.42 -5.39
N ARG A 50 7.87 -8.28 -5.56
CA ARG A 50 7.82 -9.21 -6.71
C ARG A 50 7.65 -8.47 -8.04
N ASN A 51 8.52 -8.76 -9.01
CA ASN A 51 8.66 -7.98 -10.24
C ASN A 51 7.42 -8.02 -11.12
N ASP A 52 6.73 -9.16 -11.17
CA ASP A 52 5.53 -9.36 -11.99
C ASP A 52 4.37 -8.43 -11.57
N VAL A 53 4.15 -8.26 -10.27
CA VAL A 53 3.12 -7.35 -9.75
C VAL A 53 3.54 -5.90 -9.91
N VAL A 54 4.80 -5.55 -9.63
CA VAL A 54 5.32 -4.19 -9.83
C VAL A 54 5.19 -3.77 -11.29
N GLU A 55 5.57 -4.62 -12.24
CA GLU A 55 5.45 -4.34 -13.67
C GLU A 55 3.99 -4.16 -14.10
N ALA A 56 3.09 -5.05 -13.66
CA ALA A 56 1.68 -4.94 -13.97
C ALA A 56 1.08 -3.62 -13.45
N LEU A 57 1.38 -3.23 -12.20
CA LEU A 57 0.89 -1.99 -11.60
C LEU A 57 1.49 -0.74 -12.27
N ARG A 58 2.76 -0.77 -12.67
CA ARG A 58 3.36 0.30 -13.48
C ARG A 58 2.64 0.48 -14.81
N ASN A 59 2.31 -0.62 -15.49
CA ASN A 59 1.59 -0.58 -16.77
C ASN A 59 0.16 -0.03 -16.63
N LEU A 60 -0.46 -0.14 -15.45
CA LEU A 60 -1.73 0.50 -15.13
C LEU A 60 -1.60 2.00 -14.83
N ASN A 61 -0.38 2.53 -14.69
CA ASN A 61 -0.10 3.92 -14.32
C ASN A 61 -0.81 4.33 -13.03
N ILE A 62 -0.75 3.49 -11.99
CA ILE A 62 -1.47 3.79 -10.75
C ILE A 62 -1.02 5.15 -10.18
N PRO A 63 -1.96 6.04 -9.81
CA PRO A 63 -1.64 7.42 -9.48
C PRO A 63 -1.18 7.58 -8.02
N ASN A 64 -1.78 6.82 -7.12
CA ASN A 64 -1.45 6.79 -5.70
C ASN A 64 -1.76 5.41 -5.11
N LEU A 65 -1.14 5.12 -3.96
CA LEU A 65 -1.38 3.91 -3.19
C LEU A 65 -1.57 4.26 -1.72
N ARG A 66 -2.72 3.87 -1.15
CA ARG A 66 -3.03 4.02 0.28
C ARG A 66 -2.50 2.85 1.09
N TRP A 67 -1.85 3.11 2.23
CA TRP A 67 -1.27 2.13 3.19
C TRP A 67 -1.12 2.77 4.58
N PRO A 68 -1.05 2.05 5.74
CA PRO A 68 -1.08 0.60 5.97
C PRO A 68 -2.49 0.02 6.10
N GLY A 69 -3.49 0.90 6.12
CA GLY A 69 -4.84 0.62 5.67
C GLY A 69 -5.92 0.37 6.71
N GLY A 70 -7.14 0.74 6.33
CA GLY A 70 -8.38 0.28 6.93
C GLY A 70 -8.39 0.32 8.45
N CYS A 71 -8.68 -0.83 9.05
CA CYS A 71 -8.68 -1.01 10.50
C CYS A 71 -7.26 -1.21 11.03
N PHE A 72 -6.35 -1.81 10.25
CA PHE A 72 -4.97 -2.04 10.67
C PHE A 72 -4.25 -0.72 11.00
N ALA A 73 -4.49 0.34 10.24
CA ALA A 73 -3.88 1.65 10.45
C ALA A 73 -4.17 2.26 11.83
N ASP A 74 -5.34 1.99 12.40
CA ASP A 74 -5.72 2.49 13.73
C ASP A 74 -5.14 1.65 14.88
N GLU A 75 -4.38 0.58 14.59
CA GLU A 75 -3.61 -0.22 15.56
C GLU A 75 -2.10 -0.24 15.22
N TYR A 76 -1.71 0.42 14.14
CA TYR A 76 -0.33 0.41 13.67
C TYR A 76 0.49 1.51 14.33
N HIS A 77 1.62 1.12 14.93
CA HIS A 77 2.61 2.05 15.46
C HIS A 77 3.80 2.09 14.51
N TRP A 78 3.95 3.18 13.75
CA TRP A 78 4.86 3.20 12.59
C TRP A 78 6.34 2.94 12.94
N MET A 79 6.73 3.23 14.18
CA MET A 79 8.09 2.94 14.67
C MET A 79 8.40 1.43 14.71
N ASP A 80 7.38 0.58 14.82
CA ASP A 80 7.51 -0.87 14.78
C ASP A 80 7.93 -1.37 13.38
N GLY A 81 7.65 -0.59 12.33
CA GLY A 81 7.99 -0.89 10.94
C GLY A 81 9.30 -0.31 10.42
N ILE A 82 10.17 0.24 11.29
CA ILE A 82 11.44 0.84 10.87
C ILE A 82 12.64 0.23 11.61
N GLY A 83 13.84 0.54 11.15
CA GLY A 83 15.08 -0.02 11.68
C GLY A 83 15.39 -1.41 11.12
N ASP A 84 16.32 -2.11 11.80
CA ASP A 84 16.75 -3.46 11.43
C ASP A 84 15.57 -4.42 11.41
N LYS A 85 15.29 -5.03 10.25
CA LYS A 85 14.16 -5.96 10.03
C LYS A 85 14.15 -7.09 11.06
N ALA A 86 15.32 -7.59 11.48
CA ALA A 86 15.42 -8.68 12.45
C ALA A 86 15.07 -8.26 13.90
N ALA A 87 15.08 -6.95 14.18
CA ALA A 87 14.79 -6.38 15.50
C ALA A 87 13.38 -5.75 15.59
N ARG A 88 12.63 -5.73 14.48
CA ARG A 88 11.27 -5.19 14.46
C ARG A 88 10.35 -6.07 15.31
N PRO A 89 9.48 -5.48 16.16
CA PRO A 89 8.55 -6.25 16.97
C PRO A 89 7.46 -6.87 16.10
N THR A 90 7.00 -8.06 16.48
CA THR A 90 5.80 -8.66 15.90
C THR A 90 4.54 -8.14 16.59
N MET A 91 3.44 -7.99 15.86
CA MET A 91 2.12 -7.68 16.42
C MET A 91 1.07 -8.71 16.01
N ILE A 92 -0.11 -8.67 16.64
CA ILE A 92 -1.24 -9.50 16.23
C ILE A 92 -2.18 -8.64 15.38
N ASN A 93 -2.45 -9.10 14.17
CA ASN A 93 -3.45 -8.49 13.32
C ASN A 93 -4.86 -8.92 13.80
N THR A 94 -5.38 -8.16 14.77
CA THR A 94 -6.61 -8.47 15.52
C THR A 94 -7.84 -8.57 14.62
N HIS A 95 -7.94 -7.68 13.64
CA HIS A 95 -9.08 -7.57 12.72
C HIS A 95 -9.07 -8.65 11.64
N TRP A 96 -7.89 -9.07 11.19
CA TRP A 96 -7.74 -9.96 10.04
C TRP A 96 -7.23 -11.35 10.40
N GLY A 97 -7.98 -12.03 11.26
CA GLY A 97 -7.77 -13.45 11.59
C GLY A 97 -6.82 -13.72 12.76
N GLY A 98 -6.36 -12.69 13.47
CA GLY A 98 -5.48 -12.84 14.63
C GLY A 98 -4.10 -13.40 14.29
N VAL A 99 -3.66 -13.23 13.04
CA VAL A 99 -2.36 -13.72 12.57
C VAL A 99 -1.23 -12.80 13.04
N THR A 100 -0.03 -13.36 13.14
CA THR A 100 1.17 -12.58 13.46
C THR A 100 1.59 -11.75 12.26
N GLU A 101 1.77 -10.45 12.50
CA GLU A 101 2.38 -9.47 11.63
C GLU A 101 3.83 -9.27 12.09
N ASP A 102 4.81 -9.44 11.20
CA ASP A 102 6.23 -9.35 11.55
C ASP A 102 6.87 -7.99 11.26
N ASN A 103 6.10 -7.05 10.70
CA ASN A 103 6.54 -5.72 10.31
C ASN A 103 7.74 -5.71 9.36
N SER A 104 7.98 -6.80 8.64
CA SER A 104 9.07 -6.88 7.65
C SER A 104 8.81 -5.99 6.43
N PHE A 105 7.55 -5.65 6.15
CA PHE A 105 7.16 -4.57 5.26
C PHE A 105 6.67 -3.37 6.08
N GLY A 106 7.48 -2.33 6.19
CA GLY A 106 7.15 -1.11 6.92
C GLY A 106 7.34 0.14 6.09
N THR A 107 7.63 1.27 6.75
CA THR A 107 7.66 2.59 6.12
C THR A 107 8.65 2.67 4.94
N HIS A 108 9.86 2.13 5.10
CA HIS A 108 10.88 2.15 4.05
C HIS A 108 10.48 1.30 2.84
N GLU A 109 9.96 0.09 3.08
CA GLU A 109 9.53 -0.81 2.01
C GLU A 109 8.31 -0.26 1.26
N PHE A 110 7.39 0.41 1.95
CA PHE A 110 6.26 1.10 1.30
C PHE A 110 6.71 2.26 0.40
N PHE A 111 7.61 3.13 0.86
CA PHE A 111 8.12 4.21 0.02
C PHE A 111 8.94 3.70 -1.16
N GLU A 112 9.70 2.63 -0.97
CA GLU A 112 10.43 1.97 -2.07
C GLU A 112 9.46 1.38 -3.10
N LEU A 113 8.37 0.73 -2.67
CA LEU A 113 7.31 0.27 -3.58
C LEU A 113 6.73 1.45 -4.39
N CYS A 114 6.35 2.55 -3.74
CA CYS A 114 5.83 3.73 -4.44
C CYS A 114 6.85 4.30 -5.45
N ASN A 115 8.13 4.31 -5.10
CA ASN A 115 9.21 4.71 -5.98
C ASN A 115 9.32 3.78 -7.22
N GLN A 116 9.30 2.47 -7.03
CA GLN A 116 9.31 1.50 -8.13
C GLN A 116 8.08 1.65 -9.04
N LEU A 117 6.92 1.94 -8.47
CA LEU A 117 5.66 2.13 -9.19
C LEU A 117 5.55 3.48 -9.90
N GLY A 118 6.33 4.49 -9.48
CA GLY A 118 6.18 5.87 -9.93
C GLY A 118 4.85 6.50 -9.48
N CYS A 119 4.30 6.05 -8.35
CA CYS A 119 3.03 6.52 -7.81
C CYS A 119 3.21 7.35 -6.53
N GLU A 120 2.20 8.15 -6.19
CA GLU A 120 2.24 8.94 -4.94
C GLU A 120 1.89 8.09 -3.72
N PRO A 121 2.65 8.20 -2.62
CA PRO A 121 2.30 7.55 -1.36
C PRO A 121 1.14 8.28 -0.68
N TYR A 122 0.14 7.53 -0.20
CA TYR A 122 -0.94 8.04 0.64
C TYR A 122 -0.94 7.29 1.98
N ILE A 123 -0.40 7.93 3.03
CA ILE A 123 -0.29 7.34 4.36
C ILE A 123 -1.60 7.51 5.15
N CYS A 124 -2.05 6.42 5.78
CA CYS A 124 -3.12 6.41 6.76
C CYS A 124 -2.52 6.35 8.15
N GLY A 125 -2.57 7.45 8.90
CA GLY A 125 -2.01 7.50 10.24
C GLY A 125 -2.98 7.01 11.32
N ASN A 126 -2.42 6.64 12.47
CA ASN A 126 -3.16 6.08 13.61
C ASN A 126 -3.71 7.20 14.49
N VAL A 127 -5.04 7.33 14.52
CA VAL A 127 -5.74 8.23 15.46
C VAL A 127 -6.50 7.44 16.52
N GLY A 128 -6.94 6.21 16.21
CA GLY A 128 -7.72 5.38 17.12
C GLY A 128 -6.98 4.95 18.38
N SER A 129 -5.73 4.51 18.27
CA SER A 129 -4.92 4.02 19.39
C SER A 129 -3.55 4.70 19.53
N GLY A 130 -3.18 5.52 18.54
CA GLY A 130 -1.95 6.29 18.54
C GLY A 130 -2.02 7.59 19.35
N THR A 131 -0.93 8.34 19.35
CA THR A 131 -0.87 9.66 19.99
C THR A 131 -0.75 10.79 18.96
N VAL A 132 -1.09 12.02 19.35
CA VAL A 132 -0.86 13.20 18.49
C VAL A 132 0.62 13.37 18.14
N GLN A 133 1.55 12.98 19.02
CA GLN A 133 2.99 13.07 18.76
C GLN A 133 3.47 12.01 17.75
N GLU A 134 2.78 10.88 17.69
CA GLU A 134 3.10 9.81 16.76
C GLU A 134 2.74 10.16 15.30
N MET A 135 1.79 11.09 15.14
CA MET A 135 1.31 11.66 13.88
C MET A 135 2.13 12.88 13.44
#